data_AF-T1B619-F1
#
_entry.id   AF-T1B619-F1
#
_cell.length_a   1.000
_cell.length_b   1.000
_cell.length_c   1.000
_cell.angle_alpha   90.00
_cell.angle_beta   90.00
_cell.angle_gamma   90.00
#
_symmetry.space_group_name_H-M   'P 1'
#
loop_
_entity.id
_entity.type
_entity.pdbx_description
1 polymer ?
#
loop_
_entity_poly.entity_id
_entity_poly.type
_entity_poly.pdbx_seq_one_letter_code
_entity_poly.pdbx_strand_id
1 'polypeptide(L)'
;ARKKDRPLTIGRLSAFAGNAGVLLRAYIYARLLGREGMRRVAEYATLNANYLAVELRKAGFTLAYPARRASHEFIVTVAPQKKRSGVTALDFSKALLDHGIHAPTNYFPLLVPECLLIEPTETESKDTLDQFVAVMARLLVQAEDDPEALKQAPRTTPVRRLDDVKAVKELDVAWRGPAAA
;
A
#
# COMPACT_ATOMS: atom_id res chain seq x y z
N ALA A 1 -40.90 1.90 0.95
CA ALA A 1 -41.49 2.84 1.94
C ALA A 1 -41.91 4.09 1.18
N ARG A 2 -43.17 4.52 1.31
CA ARG A 2 -43.63 5.75 0.68
C ARG A 2 -43.08 6.93 1.46
N LYS A 3 -42.90 8.09 0.83
CA LYS A 3 -42.36 9.32 1.48
C LYS A 3 -43.15 9.72 2.74
N LYS A 4 -44.45 9.38 2.78
CA LYS A 4 -45.35 9.60 3.92
C LYS A 4 -44.99 8.77 5.16
N ASP A 5 -44.37 7.60 4.98
CA ASP A 5 -44.08 6.65 6.07
C ASP A 5 -42.74 6.95 6.79
N ARG A 6 -41.87 7.75 6.16
CA ARG A 6 -40.52 8.09 6.65
C ARG A 6 -40.15 9.52 6.28
N PRO A 7 -40.73 10.54 6.93
CA PRO A 7 -40.57 11.95 6.54
C PRO A 7 -39.13 12.46 6.62
N LEU A 8 -38.28 11.85 7.46
CA LEU A 8 -36.87 12.19 7.62
C LEU A 8 -35.92 11.40 6.70
N THR A 9 -36.44 10.54 5.82
CA THR A 9 -35.58 9.79 4.89
C THR A 9 -35.08 10.68 3.75
N ILE A 10 -33.81 10.55 3.38
CA ILE A 10 -33.28 11.13 2.13
C ILE A 10 -33.73 10.36 0.87
N GLY A 11 -34.43 9.23 1.04
CA GLY A 11 -34.82 8.33 -0.05
C GLY A 11 -33.88 7.13 -0.18
N ARG A 12 -33.81 6.56 -1.39
CA ARG A 12 -32.91 5.43 -1.70
C ARG A 12 -31.61 5.94 -2.30
N LEU A 13 -30.49 5.61 -1.67
CA LEU A 13 -29.14 5.90 -2.19
C LEU A 13 -28.59 4.75 -3.05
N SER A 14 -29.04 3.51 -2.81
CA SER A 14 -28.59 2.32 -3.53
C SER A 14 -29.76 1.43 -3.94
N ALA A 15 -29.49 0.53 -4.89
CA ALA A 15 -30.45 -0.48 -5.32
C ALA A 15 -30.59 -1.57 -4.24
N PHE A 16 -31.83 -1.94 -3.93
CA PHE A 16 -32.20 -3.07 -3.06
C PHE A 16 -31.42 -3.12 -1.74
N ALA A 17 -30.62 -4.17 -1.52
CA ALA A 17 -29.82 -4.40 -0.32
C ALA A 17 -28.36 -3.93 -0.46
N GLY A 18 -28.03 -3.20 -1.54
CA GLY A 18 -26.65 -2.91 -1.92
C GLY A 18 -25.89 -4.18 -2.30
N ASN A 19 -24.60 -4.23 -1.96
CA ASN A 19 -23.71 -5.35 -2.28
C ASN A 19 -23.90 -6.53 -1.32
N ALA A 20 -25.04 -7.23 -1.40
CA ALA A 20 -25.43 -8.27 -0.47
C ALA A 20 -24.35 -9.36 -0.23
N GLY A 21 -23.63 -9.77 -1.28
CA GLY A 21 -22.54 -10.74 -1.16
C GLY A 21 -21.35 -10.23 -0.33
N VAL A 22 -21.02 -8.94 -0.42
CA VAL A 22 -19.96 -8.31 0.40
C VAL A 22 -20.37 -8.26 1.86
N LEU A 23 -21.64 -7.90 2.13
CA LEU A 23 -22.19 -7.91 3.49
C LEU A 23 -22.16 -9.31 4.12
N LEU A 24 -22.47 -10.34 3.33
CA LEU A 24 -22.41 -11.72 3.80
C LEU A 24 -20.99 -12.15 4.16
N ARG A 25 -19.98 -11.79 3.35
CA ARG A 25 -18.56 -12.06 3.67
C ARG A 25 -18.13 -11.40 4.98
N ALA A 26 -18.47 -10.12 5.17
CA ALA A 26 -18.16 -9.39 6.40
C ALA A 26 -18.84 -10.02 7.63
N TYR A 27 -20.11 -10.41 7.49
CA TYR A 27 -20.84 -11.11 8.55
C TYR A 27 -20.17 -12.44 8.91
N ILE A 28 -19.85 -13.27 7.92
CA ILE A 28 -19.20 -14.56 8.15
C ILE A 28 -17.83 -14.38 8.82
N TYR A 29 -17.00 -13.45 8.36
CA TYR A 29 -15.70 -13.13 8.98
C TYR A 29 -15.86 -12.76 10.46
N ALA A 30 -16.75 -11.81 10.76
CA ALA A 30 -17.01 -11.39 12.14
C ALA A 30 -17.55 -12.52 13.02
N ARG A 31 -18.40 -13.39 12.47
CA ARG A 31 -18.97 -14.55 13.19
C ARG A 31 -17.95 -15.65 13.44
N LEU A 32 -17.05 -15.91 12.50
CA LEU A 32 -15.99 -16.92 12.64
C LEU A 32 -14.96 -16.51 13.68
N LEU A 33 -14.57 -15.23 13.69
CA LEU A 33 -13.62 -14.71 14.67
C LEU A 33 -14.26 -14.53 16.06
N GLY A 34 -15.53 -14.15 16.11
CA GLY A 34 -16.23 -13.84 17.34
C GLY A 34 -15.61 -12.64 18.08
N ARG A 35 -16.11 -12.37 19.29
CA ARG A 35 -15.67 -11.21 20.10
C ARG A 35 -14.16 -11.21 20.34
N GLU A 36 -13.61 -12.36 20.71
CA GLU A 36 -12.19 -12.50 21.05
C GLU A 36 -11.29 -12.41 19.81
N GLY A 37 -11.67 -13.07 18.71
CA GLY A 37 -10.93 -12.98 17.45
C GLY A 37 -10.90 -11.55 16.89
N MET A 38 -12.03 -10.85 16.92
CA MET A 38 -12.10 -9.45 16.46
C MET A 38 -11.18 -8.52 17.26
N ARG A 39 -10.97 -8.78 18.56
CA ARG A 39 -10.00 -8.03 19.37
C ARG A 39 -8.56 -8.37 18.95
N ARG A 40 -8.25 -9.65 18.74
CA ARG A 40 -6.91 -10.10 18.31
C ARG A 40 -6.51 -9.53 16.96
N VAL A 41 -7.45 -9.34 16.03
CA VAL A 41 -7.21 -8.68 14.74
C VAL A 41 -6.58 -7.29 14.96
N ALA A 42 -7.21 -6.46 15.79
CA ALA A 42 -6.70 -5.12 16.06
C ALA A 42 -5.34 -5.14 16.79
N GLU A 43 -5.18 -6.05 17.75
CA GLU A 43 -3.93 -6.19 18.53
C GLU A 43 -2.76 -6.61 17.64
N TYR A 44 -2.93 -7.63 16.81
CA TYR A 44 -1.87 -8.13 15.93
C TYR A 44 -1.57 -7.19 14.76
N ALA A 45 -2.58 -6.56 14.15
CA ALA A 45 -2.34 -5.53 13.15
C ALA A 45 -1.51 -4.38 13.74
N THR A 46 -1.83 -3.96 14.98
CA THR A 46 -1.08 -2.92 15.68
C THR A 46 0.33 -3.35 16.05
N LEU A 47 0.49 -4.60 16.51
CA LEU A 47 1.79 -5.16 16.86
C LEU A 47 2.69 -5.26 15.64
N ASN A 48 2.19 -5.81 14.52
CA ASN A 48 2.93 -5.96 13.28
C ASN A 48 3.39 -4.61 12.73
N ALA A 49 2.52 -3.59 12.75
CA ALA A 49 2.88 -2.24 12.31
C ALA A 49 3.99 -1.62 13.17
N ASN A 50 3.90 -1.73 14.50
CA ASN A 50 4.93 -1.20 15.39
C ASN A 50 6.24 -2.01 15.31
N TYR A 51 6.16 -3.32 15.08
CA TYR A 51 7.33 -4.17 14.82
C TYR A 51 8.09 -3.68 13.60
N LEU A 52 7.42 -3.58 12.44
CA LEU A 52 8.02 -3.07 11.21
C LEU A 52 8.57 -1.66 11.38
N ALA A 53 7.84 -0.76 12.05
CA ALA A 53 8.30 0.61 12.28
C ALA A 53 9.63 0.67 13.05
N VAL A 54 9.76 -0.17 14.09
CA VAL A 54 11.00 -0.26 14.88
C VAL A 54 12.14 -0.86 14.06
N GLU A 55 11.90 -1.95 13.34
CA GLU A 55 12.93 -2.63 12.54
C GLU A 55 13.40 -1.79 11.35
N LEU A 56 12.49 -1.12 10.64
CA LEU A 56 12.88 -0.21 9.55
C LEU A 56 13.64 1.01 10.06
N ARG A 57 13.28 1.54 11.24
CA ARG A 57 14.05 2.60 11.89
C ARG A 57 15.47 2.13 12.23
N LYS A 58 15.63 0.91 12.76
CA LYS A 58 16.94 0.31 13.02
C LYS A 58 17.75 0.13 11.73
N ALA A 59 17.08 -0.24 10.63
CA ALA A 59 17.71 -0.36 9.31
C ALA A 59 18.14 1.00 8.70
N GLY A 60 17.70 2.12 9.26
CA GLY A 60 18.10 3.47 8.82
C GLY A 60 17.02 4.27 8.10
N PHE A 61 15.78 3.79 8.05
CA PHE A 61 14.65 4.58 7.51
C PHE A 61 14.20 5.68 8.48
N THR A 62 13.77 6.79 7.91
CA THR A 62 13.19 7.90 8.66
C THR A 62 11.69 7.68 8.83
N LEU A 63 11.23 7.48 10.07
CA LEU A 63 9.80 7.50 10.39
C LEU A 63 9.29 8.93 10.28
N ALA A 64 8.15 9.16 9.61
CA ALA A 64 7.57 10.50 9.50
C ALA A 64 7.12 11.05 10.86
N TYR A 65 6.72 10.16 11.78
CA TYR A 65 6.28 10.49 13.13
C TYR A 65 7.03 9.64 14.17
N PRO A 66 8.30 9.94 14.48
CA PRO A 66 9.18 9.04 15.23
C PRO A 66 8.78 8.84 16.70
N ALA A 67 8.05 9.78 17.29
CA ALA A 67 7.56 9.71 18.67
C ALA A 67 6.16 9.06 18.78
N ARG A 68 5.48 8.81 17.66
CA ARG A 68 4.11 8.28 17.64
C ARG A 68 4.15 6.76 17.42
N ARG A 69 3.44 6.01 18.26
CA ARG A 69 3.17 4.59 18.01
C ARG A 69 2.16 4.44 16.87
N ALA A 70 2.38 3.44 16.02
CA ALA A 70 1.45 3.08 14.97
C ALA A 70 0.13 2.59 15.58
N SER A 71 -0.99 2.87 14.91
CA SER A 71 -2.19 2.04 15.01
C SER A 71 -1.94 0.79 14.14
N HIS A 72 -2.66 0.59 13.05
CA HIS A 72 -2.46 -0.54 12.12
C HIS A 72 -1.43 -0.23 11.01
N GLU A 73 -1.01 1.02 10.87
CA GLU A 73 -0.14 1.48 9.80
C GLU A 73 0.82 2.58 10.29
N PHE A 74 1.90 2.81 9.54
CA PHE A 74 2.87 3.86 9.80
C PHE A 74 3.52 4.36 8.51
N ILE A 75 4.21 5.49 8.58
CA ILE A 75 4.80 6.13 7.41
C ILE A 75 6.31 6.21 7.57
N VAL A 76 7.02 5.77 6.54
CA VAL A 76 8.43 6.10 6.32
C VAL A 76 8.54 7.17 5.23
N THR A 77 9.49 8.10 5.38
CA THR A 77 9.86 9.04 4.32
C THR A 77 11.25 8.72 3.81
N VAL A 78 11.38 8.69 2.49
CA VAL A 78 12.65 8.58 1.76
C VAL A 78 13.11 9.92 1.19
N ALA A 79 12.58 11.05 1.70
CA ALA A 79 13.03 12.38 1.33
C ALA A 79 14.55 12.60 1.50
N PRO A 80 15.23 12.02 2.53
CA PRO A 80 16.69 12.08 2.61
C PRO A 80 17.39 11.43 1.41
N GLN A 81 16.92 10.26 0.97
CA GLN A 81 17.45 9.53 -0.19
C GLN A 81 17.21 10.33 -1.47
N LYS A 82 16.02 10.93 -1.62
CA LYS A 82 15.74 11.83 -2.74
C LYS A 82 16.72 13.00 -2.81
N LYS A 83 17.04 13.60 -1.66
CA LYS A 83 18.00 14.71 -1.58
C LYS A 83 19.44 14.29 -1.87
N ARG A 84 19.86 13.10 -1.43
CA ARG A 84 21.25 12.62 -1.56
C ARG A 84 21.55 11.99 -2.92
N SER A 85 20.70 11.09 -3.39
CA SER A 85 20.95 10.27 -4.59
C SER A 85 19.88 10.40 -5.69
N GLY A 86 18.88 11.25 -5.47
CA GLY A 86 17.79 11.47 -6.43
C GLY A 86 16.74 10.36 -6.45
N VAL A 87 16.92 9.31 -5.63
CA VAL A 87 16.01 8.16 -5.50
C VAL A 87 14.70 8.57 -4.83
N THR A 88 13.58 8.23 -5.46
CA THR A 88 12.23 8.59 -5.01
C THR A 88 11.53 7.45 -4.27
N ALA A 89 10.41 7.76 -3.61
CA ALA A 89 9.51 6.73 -3.06
C ALA A 89 8.97 5.80 -4.17
N LEU A 90 8.75 6.32 -5.38
CA LEU A 90 8.39 5.49 -6.53
C LEU A 90 9.48 4.49 -6.90
N ASP A 91 10.75 4.89 -6.82
CA ASP A 91 11.87 3.99 -7.15
C ASP A 91 11.96 2.83 -6.15
N PHE A 92 11.82 3.09 -4.85
CA PHE A 92 11.66 2.04 -3.83
C PHE A 92 10.45 1.15 -4.13
N SER A 93 9.30 1.76 -4.46
CA SER A 93 8.08 1.02 -4.80
C SER A 93 8.27 0.06 -5.97
N LYS A 94 8.96 0.52 -7.02
CA LYS A 94 9.25 -0.29 -8.21
C LYS A 94 10.29 -1.37 -7.93
N ALA A 95 11.30 -1.08 -7.12
CA ALA A 95 12.33 -2.06 -6.74
C ALA A 95 11.78 -3.21 -5.89
N LEU A 96 10.80 -2.95 -5.03
CA LEU A 96 10.11 -4.01 -4.27
C LEU A 96 9.48 -5.09 -5.17
N LEU A 97 9.00 -4.71 -6.36
CA LEU A 97 8.39 -5.64 -7.31
C LEU A 97 9.39 -6.71 -7.80
N ASP A 98 10.66 -6.35 -7.96
CA ASP A 98 11.72 -7.29 -8.37
C ASP A 98 11.99 -8.36 -7.28
N HIS A 99 11.57 -8.08 -6.05
CA HIS A 99 11.65 -8.99 -4.91
C HIS A 99 10.32 -9.73 -4.64
N GLY A 100 9.35 -9.63 -5.54
CA GLY A 100 8.03 -10.26 -5.38
C GLY A 100 7.16 -9.61 -4.31
N ILE A 101 7.48 -8.38 -3.90
CA ILE A 101 6.74 -7.65 -2.87
C ILE A 101 5.92 -6.55 -3.55
N HIS A 102 4.61 -6.55 -3.33
CA HIS A 102 3.77 -5.42 -3.75
C HIS A 102 4.16 -4.18 -2.93
N ALA A 103 4.34 -3.05 -3.61
CA ALA A 103 4.72 -1.81 -2.95
C ALA A 103 3.64 -1.37 -1.94
N PRO A 104 4.04 -0.82 -0.78
CA PRO A 104 3.13 -0.08 0.08
C PRO A 104 2.52 1.12 -0.66
N THR A 105 1.49 1.72 -0.07
CA THR A 105 0.91 2.97 -0.60
C THR A 105 2.00 4.05 -0.64
N ASN A 106 2.26 4.62 -1.82
CA ASN A 106 3.23 5.69 -1.98
C ASN A 106 2.55 7.06 -2.13
N TYR A 107 3.27 8.12 -1.76
CA TYR A 107 2.82 9.52 -1.89
C TYR A 107 1.50 9.87 -1.18
N PHE A 108 1.10 9.07 -0.20
CA PHE A 108 -0.04 9.36 0.67
C PHE A 108 0.33 9.09 2.14
N PRO A 109 -0.02 9.97 3.08
CA PRO A 109 -0.74 11.25 2.91
C PRO A 109 0.14 12.35 2.29
N LEU A 110 -0.50 13.28 1.57
CA LEU A 110 0.18 14.35 0.80
C LEU A 110 1.07 15.28 1.64
N LEU A 111 0.85 15.33 2.95
CA LEU A 111 1.62 16.15 3.88
C LEU A 111 3.05 15.62 4.15
N VAL A 112 3.31 14.34 3.84
CA VAL A 112 4.65 13.73 4.00
C VAL A 112 5.27 13.55 2.61
N PRO A 113 6.33 14.28 2.26
CA PRO A 113 7.00 14.13 0.96
C PRO A 113 7.72 12.79 0.87
N GLU A 114 7.79 12.23 -0.35
CA GLU A 114 8.51 10.99 -0.67
C GLU A 114 8.23 9.87 0.34
N CYS A 115 6.96 9.57 0.58
CA CYS A 115 6.56 8.65 1.63
C CYS A 115 6.05 7.30 1.12
N LEU A 116 6.21 6.29 1.98
CA LEU A 116 5.56 4.99 1.90
C LEU A 116 4.74 4.80 3.18
N LEU A 117 3.43 4.62 3.03
CA LEU A 117 2.47 4.25 4.08
C LEU A 117 2.36 2.73 4.10
N ILE A 118 2.80 2.13 5.20
CA ILE A 118 2.99 0.68 5.36
C ILE A 118 1.95 0.15 6.35
N GLU A 119 1.14 -0.79 5.90
CA GLU A 119 0.12 -1.50 6.67
C GLU A 119 0.31 -3.02 6.52
N PRO A 120 0.86 -3.74 7.52
CA PRO A 120 1.08 -5.18 7.41
C PRO A 120 -0.15 -6.03 7.72
N THR A 121 -1.19 -5.47 8.35
CA THR A 121 -2.35 -6.20 8.88
C THR A 121 -2.00 -7.32 9.88
N GLU A 122 -2.99 -8.04 10.40
CA GLU A 122 -2.81 -9.09 11.40
C GLU A 122 -2.39 -10.44 10.83
N THR A 123 -2.67 -10.70 9.55
CA THR A 123 -2.56 -12.04 8.96
C THR A 123 -1.15 -12.38 8.50
N GLU A 124 -0.28 -11.37 8.37
CA GLU A 124 1.10 -11.58 7.95
C GLU A 124 1.96 -12.19 9.05
N SER A 125 2.76 -13.19 8.66
CA SER A 125 3.67 -13.87 9.57
C SER A 125 4.89 -13.01 9.90
N LYS A 126 5.50 -13.25 11.06
CA LYS A 126 6.76 -12.57 11.42
C LYS A 126 7.84 -12.77 10.34
N ASP A 127 7.94 -13.96 9.76
CA ASP A 127 8.92 -14.25 8.72
C ASP A 127 8.70 -13.39 7.47
N THR A 128 7.43 -13.15 7.09
CA THR A 128 7.09 -12.21 6.02
C THR A 128 7.54 -10.78 6.36
N LEU A 129 7.28 -10.33 7.60
CA LEU A 129 7.68 -9.00 8.06
C LEU A 129 9.21 -8.85 8.06
N ASP A 130 9.93 -9.88 8.49
CA ASP A 130 11.40 -9.89 8.49
C ASP A 130 11.97 -9.86 7.08
N GLN A 131 11.39 -10.63 6.16
CA GLN A 131 11.76 -10.60 4.75
C GLN A 131 11.54 -9.21 4.14
N PHE A 132 10.42 -8.57 4.46
CA PHE A 132 10.14 -7.20 4.03
C PHE A 132 11.20 -6.21 4.56
N VAL A 133 11.54 -6.28 5.86
CA VAL A 133 12.61 -5.45 6.45
C VAL A 133 13.95 -5.70 5.76
N ALA A 134 14.31 -6.95 5.53
CA ALA A 134 15.58 -7.32 4.91
C ALA A 134 15.69 -6.78 3.48
N VAL A 135 14.60 -6.86 2.69
CA VAL A 135 14.56 -6.27 1.35
C VAL A 135 14.65 -4.75 1.44
N MET A 136 13.85 -4.11 2.28
CA MET A 136 13.88 -2.65 2.45
C MET A 136 15.27 -2.14 2.86
N ALA A 137 15.96 -2.83 3.78
CA ALA A 137 17.32 -2.49 4.18
C ALA A 137 18.33 -2.61 3.02
N ARG A 138 18.21 -3.65 2.18
CA ARG A 138 19.05 -3.81 0.98
C ARG A 138 18.80 -2.69 -0.03
N LEU A 139 17.54 -2.34 -0.28
CA LEU A 139 17.18 -1.24 -1.18
C LEU A 139 17.69 0.11 -0.66
N LEU A 140 17.70 0.30 0.67
CA LEU A 140 18.25 1.50 1.29
C LEU A 140 19.75 1.66 1.05
N VAL A 141 20.52 0.57 1.14
CA VAL A 141 21.96 0.55 0.80
C VAL A 141 22.15 0.80 -0.69
N GLN A 142 21.39 0.08 -1.54
CA GLN A 142 21.46 0.25 -2.99
C GLN A 142 21.12 1.69 -3.44
N ALA A 143 20.21 2.37 -2.74
CA ALA A 143 19.86 3.76 -3.04
C ALA A 143 21.04 4.74 -2.85
N GLU A 144 22.05 4.37 -2.07
CA GLU A 144 23.29 5.15 -1.92
C GLU A 144 24.40 4.64 -2.85
N ASP A 145 24.57 3.32 -2.95
CA ASP A 145 25.68 2.70 -3.70
C ASP A 145 25.47 2.69 -5.22
N ASP A 146 24.25 2.40 -5.68
CA ASP A 146 23.90 2.32 -7.11
C ASP A 146 22.45 2.83 -7.35
N PRO A 147 22.23 4.16 -7.25
CA PRO A 147 20.92 4.75 -7.41
C PRO A 147 20.34 4.57 -8.82
N GLU A 148 21.19 4.43 -9.85
CA GLU A 148 20.74 4.23 -11.22
C GLU A 148 20.17 2.83 -11.44
N ALA A 149 20.74 1.79 -10.83
CA ALA A 149 20.13 0.47 -10.87
C ALA A 149 18.75 0.46 -10.21
N LEU A 150 18.56 1.17 -9.09
CA LEU A 150 17.28 1.25 -8.40
C LEU A 150 16.21 1.99 -9.24
N LYS A 151 16.59 3.09 -9.91
CA LYS A 151 15.70 3.84 -10.82
C LYS A 151 15.26 3.04 -12.04
N GLN A 152 16.07 2.05 -12.46
CA GLN A 152 15.72 1.16 -13.56
C GLN A 152 14.78 0.02 -13.18
N ALA A 153 14.45 -0.16 -11.89
CA ALA A 153 13.46 -1.12 -11.47
C ALA A 153 12.04 -0.75 -11.95
N PRO A 154 11.14 -1.73 -12.19
CA PRO A 154 11.39 -3.16 -12.08
C PRO A 154 12.07 -3.73 -13.33
N ARG A 155 12.89 -4.77 -13.15
CA ARG A 155 13.63 -5.47 -14.20
C ARG A 155 13.16 -6.91 -14.44
N THR A 156 12.58 -7.59 -13.45
CA THR A 156 12.20 -9.02 -13.54
C THR A 156 10.71 -9.22 -13.85
N THR A 157 9.90 -8.16 -13.77
CA THR A 157 8.47 -8.21 -14.08
C THR A 157 8.19 -8.35 -15.59
N PRO A 158 7.02 -8.89 -16.00
CA PRO A 158 6.68 -9.09 -17.43
C PRO A 158 6.73 -7.82 -18.27
N VAL A 159 6.45 -6.67 -17.65
CA VAL A 159 6.60 -5.33 -18.23
C VAL A 159 7.41 -4.46 -17.28
N ARG A 160 8.13 -3.47 -17.83
CA ARG A 160 8.89 -2.49 -17.04
C ARG A 160 8.04 -1.27 -16.72
N ARG A 161 8.67 -0.14 -16.37
CA ARG A 161 7.97 1.14 -16.23
C ARG A 161 7.22 1.47 -17.51
N LEU A 162 5.94 1.75 -17.36
CA LEU A 162 5.09 2.21 -18.44
C LEU A 162 5.32 3.70 -18.69
N ASP A 163 5.06 4.13 -19.91
CA ASP A 163 5.12 5.54 -20.27
C ASP A 163 3.80 6.22 -19.90
N ASP A 164 3.72 6.69 -18.66
CA ASP A 164 2.54 7.37 -18.13
C ASP A 164 2.24 8.68 -18.88
N VAL A 165 3.28 9.36 -19.39
CA VAL A 165 3.12 10.59 -20.18
C VAL A 165 2.42 10.27 -21.49
N LYS A 166 2.90 9.25 -22.20
CA LYS A 166 2.27 8.79 -23.44
C LYS A 166 0.84 8.33 -23.18
N ALA A 167 0.59 7.52 -22.15
CA ALA A 167 -0.76 7.03 -21.84
C ALA A 167 -1.77 8.16 -21.60
N VAL A 168 -1.35 9.28 -21.01
CA VAL A 168 -2.20 10.47 -20.81
C VAL A 168 -2.37 11.30 -22.10
N LYS A 169 -1.34 11.36 -22.95
CA LYS A 169 -1.35 12.17 -24.19
C LYS A 169 -1.98 11.45 -25.38
N GLU A 170 -1.84 10.14 -25.45
CA GLU A 170 -2.28 9.26 -26.54
C GLU A 170 -3.20 8.17 -25.97
N LEU A 171 -4.43 8.56 -25.61
CA LEU A 171 -5.41 7.67 -24.98
C LEU A 171 -5.89 6.57 -25.93
N ASP A 172 -5.44 5.34 -25.67
CA ASP A 172 -5.99 4.10 -26.24
C ASP A 172 -6.70 3.30 -25.15
N VAL A 173 -8.04 3.46 -25.08
CA VAL A 173 -8.87 2.96 -23.98
C VAL A 173 -9.70 1.73 -24.33
N ALA A 174 -9.69 1.31 -25.60
CA ALA A 174 -10.48 0.18 -26.05
C ALA A 174 -9.83 -0.47 -27.25
N TRP A 175 -9.66 -1.79 -27.20
CA TRP A 175 -9.21 -2.56 -28.35
C TRP A 175 -10.20 -2.42 -29.50
N ARG A 176 -9.71 -1.97 -30.66
CA ARG A 176 -10.54 -1.73 -31.86
C ARG A 176 -10.42 -2.83 -32.92
N GLY A 177 -9.66 -3.88 -32.63
CA GLY A 177 -9.29 -4.88 -33.62
C GLY A 177 -8.32 -4.34 -34.69
N PRO A 178 -7.77 -5.22 -35.53
CA PRO A 178 -7.05 -4.78 -36.73
C PRO A 178 -8.02 -4.01 -37.65
N ALA A 179 -7.54 -2.92 -38.27
CA ALA A 179 -8.29 -2.27 -39.33
C ALA A 179 -8.55 -3.29 -40.46
N ALA A 180 -9.78 -3.37 -40.95
CA ALA A 180 -10.09 -4.18 -42.13
C ALA A 180 -9.18 -3.74 -43.29
N ALA A 181 -8.57 -4.72 -43.97
CA ALA A 181 -7.66 -4.51 -45.09
C ALA A 181 -8.34 -3.83 -46.28
#